data_AF-A0A2V8LAT4-F1
#
_entry.id   AF-A0A2V8LAT4-F1
#
_cell.length_a   1.000
_cell.length_b   1.000
_cell.length_c   1.000
_cell.angle_alpha   90.00
_cell.angle_beta   90.00
_cell.angle_gamma   90.00
#
_symmetry.space_group_name_H-M   'P 1'
#
loop_
_entity.id
_entity.type
_entity.pdbx_description
1 polymer ?
#
loop_
_entity_poly.entity_id
_entity_poly.type
_entity_poly.pdbx_seq_one_letter_code
_entity_poly.pdbx_strand_id
1 'polypeptide(L)'
;MKRLKSQNCHLKLSRLMTLALFVFVAWFGIALCATEALARVGGGGSYGGGGGSGGGGGGGGGGGALVYLVVRFLLWLTIEHPVIGIPIDIIVIALVIYWFAKPSKKSLSITSTSIASAPDAVATVMQQQQSVQRAFNQLRRFDPNFSEIIFVDFCYALYGRAHDARGRGAKALDELSPYLNNAARNSLLQLNPPSLKAVQGIIVGAMSVVELHGLDSPTITITIDFESNYTEFTPREGDPRGEMSYYVRERWVLERKRDVLSPTPEQATALHCPRCGAPLQKDTDGACSFCGTKIESGEFQWYVRSIQTLSREARGPLLTSDVPEVGTQNATVIQPNFPAVRAAFEQNNPDFSWADFQARARMIFDELQSAWSTLQWERARPFETDNIFQMHRYWIEAYQRQHLRNALDQSQITAMQPARIKVDAFYNAITLRIYAQGYDYTVDQNGRVVAGSNKNLRKWSEYWTFVRYCKAKPAAARADLNCPNCGASLKVNASGICEFCGGKITSGEFDWVLSKIEQDESYKGQ
;
A
#
# COMPACT_ATOMS: atom_id res chain seq x y z
N MET A 1 54.56 26.07 24.04
CA MET A 1 54.02 24.79 23.55
C MET A 1 53.21 24.01 24.62
N LYS A 2 52.22 24.62 25.30
CA LYS A 2 51.37 23.91 26.29
C LYS A 2 49.85 24.17 26.18
N ARG A 3 49.38 24.82 25.09
CA ARG A 3 47.94 25.03 24.82
C ARG A 3 47.34 24.16 23.71
N LEU A 4 48.14 23.36 23.00
CA LEU A 4 47.68 22.52 21.87
C LEU A 4 47.31 21.07 22.25
N LYS A 5 47.56 20.62 23.49
CA LYS A 5 47.25 19.23 23.92
C LYS A 5 45.89 19.05 24.61
N SER A 6 45.29 20.12 25.14
CA SER A 6 44.01 20.05 25.89
C SER A 6 42.78 20.01 24.98
N GLN A 7 42.80 20.72 23.83
CA GLN A 7 41.69 20.71 22.88
C GLN A 7 41.49 19.36 22.17
N ASN A 8 42.56 18.57 21.98
CA ASN A 8 42.49 17.26 21.32
C ASN A 8 41.92 16.14 22.20
N CYS A 9 41.85 16.30 23.53
CA CYS A 9 41.33 15.28 24.45
C CYS A 9 39.80 15.37 24.59
N HIS A 10 39.26 16.60 24.70
CA HIS A 10 37.81 16.82 24.74
C HIS A 10 37.11 16.47 23.40
N LEU A 11 37.79 16.67 22.26
CA LEU A 11 37.28 16.26 20.95
C LEU A 11 37.21 14.73 20.77
N LYS A 12 38.15 13.97 21.36
CA LYS A 12 38.18 12.50 21.27
C LYS A 12 37.14 11.83 22.16
N LEU A 13 36.90 12.37 23.36
CA LEU A 13 35.90 11.86 24.30
C LEU A 13 34.46 12.09 23.80
N SER A 14 34.20 13.27 23.19
CA SER A 14 32.94 13.58 22.52
C SER A 14 32.66 12.64 21.33
N ARG A 15 33.67 12.33 20.52
CA ARG A 15 33.53 11.41 19.37
C ARG A 15 33.26 9.95 19.79
N LEU A 16 33.86 9.49 20.88
CA LEU A 16 33.62 8.14 21.43
C LEU A 16 32.22 8.00 22.06
N MET A 17 31.73 9.04 22.75
CA MET A 17 30.36 9.07 23.28
C MET A 17 29.29 9.15 22.16
N THR A 18 29.60 9.84 21.07
CA THR A 18 28.72 9.91 19.89
C THR A 18 28.67 8.57 19.16
N LEU A 19 29.82 7.88 19.02
CA LEU A 19 29.89 6.57 18.36
C LEU A 19 29.15 5.47 19.15
N ALA A 20 29.26 5.48 20.49
CA ALA A 20 28.57 4.52 21.35
C ALA A 20 27.05 4.74 21.37
N LEU A 21 26.58 6.00 21.31
CA LEU A 21 25.17 6.34 21.16
C LEU A 21 24.62 5.86 19.80
N PHE A 22 25.40 6.00 18.72
CA PHE A 22 25.03 5.51 17.39
C PHE A 22 24.97 3.98 17.30
N VAL A 23 25.88 3.27 17.96
CA VAL A 23 25.87 1.79 17.99
C VAL A 23 24.71 1.26 18.82
N PHE A 24 24.32 1.94 19.91
CA PHE A 24 23.17 1.56 20.74
C PHE A 24 21.81 1.87 20.05
N VAL A 25 21.71 2.99 19.32
CA VAL A 25 20.54 3.30 18.48
C VAL A 25 20.43 2.34 17.29
N ALA A 26 21.56 1.94 16.69
CA ALA A 26 21.58 0.98 15.59
C ALA A 26 21.20 -0.45 16.03
N TRP A 27 21.56 -0.87 17.25
CA TRP A 27 21.21 -2.21 17.76
C TRP A 27 19.78 -2.31 18.29
N PHE A 28 19.22 -1.24 18.86
CA PHE A 28 17.82 -1.25 19.30
C PHE A 28 16.82 -1.08 18.13
N GLY A 29 17.28 -0.57 16.98
CA GLY A 29 16.48 -0.45 15.76
C GLY A 29 16.24 -1.76 14.99
N ILE A 30 16.96 -2.84 15.30
CA ILE A 30 16.93 -4.09 14.51
C ILE A 30 15.85 -5.08 14.98
N ALA A 31 15.19 -4.85 16.13
CA ALA A 31 14.23 -5.81 16.72
C ALA A 31 12.74 -5.41 16.60
N LEU A 32 12.40 -4.35 15.86
CA LEU A 32 11.02 -3.85 15.71
C LEU A 32 10.62 -3.85 14.23
N CYS A 33 10.15 -5.01 13.74
CA CYS A 33 9.65 -5.16 12.37
C CYS A 33 8.11 -5.09 12.34
N ALA A 34 7.55 -4.06 11.69
CA ALA A 34 6.16 -4.01 11.23
C ALA A 34 5.98 -3.08 10.01
N THR A 35 6.04 -3.71 8.83
CA THR A 35 5.26 -3.66 7.56
C THR A 35 4.62 -2.40 6.92
N GLU A 36 4.85 -2.27 5.59
CA GLU A 36 4.06 -1.71 4.44
C GLU A 36 4.08 -0.19 4.09
N ALA A 37 3.80 0.32 2.86
CA ALA A 37 3.44 -0.22 1.52
C ALA A 37 3.81 0.81 0.41
N LEU A 38 4.46 0.42 -0.72
CA LEU A 38 4.45 1.19 -1.98
C LEU A 38 4.74 0.31 -3.22
N ALA A 39 3.82 0.24 -4.19
CA ALA A 39 4.12 -0.31 -5.51
C ALA A 39 4.34 0.78 -6.56
N ARG A 40 5.61 1.00 -6.91
CA ARG A 40 6.01 1.49 -8.23
C ARG A 40 6.28 0.27 -9.11
N VAL A 41 6.13 0.42 -10.42
CA VAL A 41 6.56 -0.64 -11.35
C VAL A 41 8.03 -0.97 -11.07
N GLY A 42 8.35 -2.25 -10.86
CA GLY A 42 9.72 -2.72 -10.61
C GLY A 42 10.16 -2.67 -9.15
N GLY A 43 9.23 -2.72 -8.19
CA GLY A 43 9.52 -2.82 -6.76
C GLY A 43 9.93 -1.49 -6.14
N GLY A 44 9.10 -0.46 -6.25
CA GLY A 44 9.40 0.82 -5.61
C GLY A 44 9.74 0.69 -4.12
N GLY A 45 10.91 1.19 -3.70
CA GLY A 45 11.38 1.16 -2.31
C GLY A 45 10.28 1.48 -1.28
N SER A 46 10.18 0.63 -0.26
CA SER A 46 9.16 0.63 0.78
C SER A 46 9.24 1.87 1.68
N TYR A 47 8.62 3.00 1.35
CA TYR A 47 8.58 4.16 2.26
C TYR A 47 7.54 3.97 3.39
N GLY A 48 7.75 2.95 4.24
CA GLY A 48 6.90 2.56 5.37
C GLY A 48 7.27 3.22 6.72
N GLY A 49 6.35 3.20 7.67
CA GLY A 49 6.41 3.92 8.96
C GLY A 49 6.81 3.13 10.18
N GLY A 50 7.70 3.73 10.98
CA GLY A 50 7.98 3.30 12.34
C GLY A 50 6.99 3.95 13.29
N GLY A 51 5.97 3.20 13.71
CA GLY A 51 5.00 3.64 14.71
C GLY A 51 4.56 2.48 15.61
N GLY A 52 5.01 2.50 16.87
CA GLY A 52 4.70 1.48 17.88
C GLY A 52 3.33 1.66 18.52
N SER A 53 2.62 0.55 18.74
CA SER A 53 1.40 0.47 19.54
C SER A 53 1.74 0.50 21.04
N GLY A 54 1.41 1.60 21.71
CA GLY A 54 1.27 1.63 23.17
C GLY A 54 -0.03 0.96 23.58
N GLY A 55 0.05 -0.34 23.88
CA GLY A 55 -1.02 -1.08 24.54
C GLY A 55 -0.91 -0.93 26.06
N GLY A 56 -1.84 -0.17 26.65
CA GLY A 56 -1.96 -0.02 28.09
C GLY A 56 -2.39 -1.31 28.78
N GLY A 57 -1.59 -1.76 29.73
CA GLY A 57 -1.96 -2.71 30.77
C GLY A 57 -1.42 -2.17 32.10
N GLY A 58 -2.32 -1.74 32.98
CA GLY A 58 -1.97 -1.14 34.26
C GLY A 58 -1.30 -2.14 35.22
N GLY A 59 -0.28 -1.67 35.93
CA GLY A 59 0.32 -2.39 37.04
C GLY A 59 1.68 -1.83 37.49
N GLY A 60 1.67 -1.02 38.55
CA GLY A 60 2.78 -0.87 39.50
C GLY A 60 4.07 -0.22 39.01
N GLY A 61 4.18 1.10 39.15
CA GLY A 61 5.45 1.83 39.05
C GLY A 61 6.44 1.45 40.15
N GLY A 62 7.70 1.27 39.79
CA GLY A 62 8.78 1.05 40.76
C GLY A 62 10.16 0.67 40.18
N GLY A 63 10.24 0.15 38.94
CA GLY A 63 11.51 -0.34 38.40
C GLY A 63 12.44 0.72 37.80
N GLY A 64 11.92 1.60 36.93
CA GLY A 64 12.74 2.56 36.18
C GLY A 64 13.38 3.65 37.05
N ALA A 65 12.67 4.10 38.09
CA ALA A 65 13.20 5.07 39.05
C ALA A 65 14.33 4.45 39.90
N LEU A 66 14.21 3.18 40.29
CA LEU A 66 15.23 2.46 41.05
C LEU A 66 16.51 2.26 40.22
N VAL A 67 16.37 1.88 38.94
CA VAL A 67 17.51 1.72 38.03
C VAL A 67 18.20 3.05 37.78
N TYR A 68 17.44 4.12 37.53
CA TYR A 68 18.01 5.46 37.35
C TYR A 68 18.73 5.96 38.61
N LEU A 69 18.17 5.73 39.80
CA LEU A 69 18.79 6.13 41.07
C LEU A 69 20.06 5.33 41.38
N VAL A 70 20.09 4.03 41.08
CA VAL A 70 21.28 3.18 41.25
C VAL A 70 22.39 3.60 40.29
N VAL A 71 22.08 3.84 39.01
CA VAL A 71 23.06 4.28 38.02
C VAL A 71 23.61 5.68 38.37
N ARG A 72 22.73 6.59 38.82
CA ARG A 72 23.14 7.92 39.28
C ARG A 72 24.00 7.86 40.54
N PHE A 73 23.70 6.96 41.47
CA PHE A 73 24.47 6.76 42.70
C PHE A 73 25.86 6.20 42.41
N LEU A 74 25.97 5.20 41.52
CA LEU A 74 27.26 4.64 41.09
C LEU A 74 28.13 5.68 40.38
N LEU A 75 27.54 6.47 39.47
CA LEU A 75 28.25 7.57 38.82
C LEU A 75 28.74 8.65 39.81
N TRP A 76 27.91 8.99 40.80
CA TRP A 76 28.32 9.94 41.85
C TRP A 76 29.46 9.38 42.72
N LEU A 77 29.36 8.11 43.13
CA LEU A 77 30.38 7.44 43.95
C LEU A 77 31.74 7.37 43.23
N THR A 78 31.72 7.15 41.92
CA THR A 78 32.92 7.04 41.08
C THR A 78 33.57 8.39 40.79
N ILE A 79 32.82 9.49 40.79
CA ILE A 79 33.36 10.84 40.62
C ILE A 79 33.93 11.38 41.95
N GLU A 80 33.20 11.22 43.05
CA GLU A 80 33.54 11.89 44.32
C GLU A 80 34.48 11.05 45.21
N HIS A 81 34.38 9.72 45.13
CA HIS A 81 35.18 8.78 45.91
C HIS A 81 35.74 7.65 45.03
N PRO A 82 36.66 7.96 44.10
CA PRO A 82 37.12 7.04 43.05
C PRO A 82 37.79 5.77 43.58
N VAL A 83 38.39 5.82 44.78
CA VAL A 83 39.02 4.66 45.44
C VAL A 83 37.98 3.59 45.82
N ILE A 84 36.70 3.97 45.98
CA ILE A 84 35.61 3.08 46.35
C ILE A 84 34.67 2.82 45.15
N GLY A 85 34.39 3.84 44.33
CA GLY A 85 33.50 3.71 43.17
C GLY A 85 34.03 2.80 42.07
N ILE A 86 35.31 2.94 41.69
CA ILE A 86 35.89 2.14 40.60
C ILE A 86 35.89 0.63 40.94
N PRO A 87 36.27 0.18 42.15
CA PRO A 87 36.15 -1.24 42.52
C PRO A 87 34.72 -1.78 42.48
N ILE A 88 33.73 -0.99 42.91
CA ILE A 88 32.32 -1.39 42.92
C ILE A 88 31.79 -1.55 41.49
N ASP A 89 32.11 -0.60 40.59
CA ASP A 89 31.71 -0.66 39.18
C ASP A 89 32.31 -1.89 38.49
N ILE A 90 33.58 -2.23 38.78
CA ILE A 90 34.22 -3.45 38.26
C ILE A 90 33.51 -4.71 38.75
N ILE A 91 33.09 -4.78 40.01
CA ILE A 91 32.35 -5.92 40.56
C ILE A 91 30.98 -6.06 39.88
N VAL A 92 30.25 -4.96 39.68
CA VAL A 92 28.94 -4.97 39.00
C VAL A 92 29.07 -5.44 37.55
N ILE A 93 30.06 -4.92 36.82
CA ILE A 93 30.34 -5.33 35.44
C ILE A 93 30.77 -6.80 35.38
N ALA A 94 31.63 -7.25 36.32
CA ALA A 94 32.04 -8.65 36.41
C ALA A 94 30.87 -9.59 36.71
N LEU A 95 29.93 -9.19 37.57
CA LEU A 95 28.71 -9.96 37.86
C LEU A 95 27.78 -10.04 36.65
N VAL A 96 27.59 -8.93 35.92
CA VAL A 96 26.82 -8.91 34.67
C VAL A 96 27.47 -9.84 33.64
N ILE A 97 28.77 -9.72 33.41
CA ILE A 97 29.51 -10.60 32.50
C ILE A 97 29.41 -12.05 32.97
N TYR A 98 29.56 -12.35 34.27
CA TYR A 98 29.44 -13.70 34.81
C TYR A 98 28.05 -14.31 34.61
N TRP A 99 26.99 -13.51 34.74
CA TRP A 99 25.62 -13.95 34.52
C TRP A 99 25.32 -14.23 33.03
N PHE A 100 25.88 -13.40 32.13
CA PHE A 100 25.71 -13.54 30.69
C PHE A 100 26.70 -14.51 30.03
N ALA A 101 27.85 -14.78 30.65
CA ALA A 101 28.90 -15.65 30.14
C ALA A 101 28.79 -17.10 30.65
N LYS A 102 27.78 -17.43 31.48
CA LYS A 102 27.57 -18.81 31.93
C LYS A 102 27.05 -19.66 30.76
N PRO A 103 27.83 -20.59 30.20
CA PRO A 103 27.37 -21.42 29.10
C PRO A 103 26.42 -22.47 29.69
N SER A 104 25.16 -22.47 29.26
CA SER A 104 24.22 -23.54 29.57
C SER A 104 24.68 -24.84 28.89
N LYS A 105 25.50 -25.64 29.57
CA LYS A 105 25.69 -27.05 29.23
C LYS A 105 24.58 -27.85 29.92
N LYS A 106 23.54 -28.23 29.17
CA LYS A 106 22.80 -29.47 29.40
C LYS A 106 22.17 -29.96 28.09
N SER A 107 22.36 -31.26 27.91
CA SER A 107 22.09 -32.13 26.78
C SER A 107 20.64 -32.09 26.26
N LEU A 108 20.50 -32.42 24.97
CA LEU A 108 19.26 -32.88 24.35
C LEU A 108 18.60 -33.95 25.23
N SER A 109 17.47 -33.59 25.83
CA SER A 109 16.30 -34.45 25.93
C SER A 109 15.25 -33.74 25.11
N ILE A 110 14.88 -34.32 23.97
CA ILE A 110 13.73 -33.88 23.18
C ILE A 110 12.49 -34.22 24.01
N THR A 111 12.12 -33.28 24.86
CA THR A 111 10.74 -33.15 25.30
C THR A 111 10.25 -31.88 24.62
N SER A 112 9.34 -32.05 23.67
CA SER A 112 8.73 -31.03 22.85
C SER A 112 8.06 -29.96 23.72
N THR A 113 8.77 -28.87 24.00
CA THR A 113 8.16 -27.57 24.28
C THR A 113 8.41 -26.69 23.07
N SER A 114 7.41 -26.70 22.20
CA SER A 114 7.22 -25.75 21.12
C SER A 114 7.52 -24.33 21.59
N ILE A 115 8.57 -23.73 21.05
CA ILE A 115 8.63 -22.28 20.88
C ILE A 115 7.51 -21.97 19.88
N ALA A 116 6.34 -21.58 20.41
CA ALA A 116 5.19 -21.17 19.63
C ALA A 116 5.58 -19.95 18.81
N SER A 117 6.01 -20.21 17.58
CA SER A 117 6.25 -19.23 16.54
C SER A 117 4.88 -18.78 16.05
N ALA A 118 4.42 -17.61 16.51
CA ALA A 118 3.24 -16.85 16.08
C ALA A 118 2.24 -17.57 15.12
N PRO A 119 1.57 -18.67 15.53
CA PRO A 119 0.55 -19.30 14.71
C PRO A 119 -0.70 -18.43 14.68
N ASP A 120 -0.94 -17.69 15.77
CA ASP A 120 -2.18 -16.97 16.02
C ASP A 120 -2.35 -15.75 15.12
N ALA A 121 -1.29 -14.99 14.80
CA ALA A 121 -1.41 -13.79 13.97
C ALA A 121 -1.74 -14.14 12.50
N VAL A 122 -1.03 -15.11 11.92
CA VAL A 122 -1.30 -15.59 10.56
C VAL A 122 -2.64 -16.30 10.48
N ALA A 123 -2.97 -17.13 11.48
CA ALA A 123 -4.27 -17.80 11.55
C ALA A 123 -5.42 -16.79 11.68
N THR A 124 -5.25 -15.72 12.47
CA THR A 124 -6.27 -14.66 12.63
C THR A 124 -6.51 -13.92 11.32
N VAL A 125 -5.44 -13.54 10.60
CA VAL A 125 -5.56 -12.89 9.29
C VAL A 125 -6.27 -13.81 8.29
N MET A 126 -5.89 -15.09 8.23
CA MET A 126 -6.55 -16.07 7.36
C MET A 126 -8.03 -16.29 7.73
N GLN A 127 -8.36 -16.31 9.02
CA GLN A 127 -9.75 -16.44 9.49
C GLN A 127 -10.59 -15.21 9.11
N GLN A 128 -10.06 -14.01 9.27
CA GLN A 128 -10.73 -12.77 8.87
C GLN A 128 -10.96 -12.71 7.36
N GLN A 129 -9.99 -13.17 6.56
CA GLN A 129 -10.17 -13.25 5.10
C GLN A 129 -11.29 -14.20 4.70
N GLN A 130 -11.35 -15.37 5.34
CA GLN A 130 -12.41 -16.32 5.10
C GLN A 130 -13.77 -15.79 5.53
N SER A 131 -13.85 -15.01 6.63
CA SER A 131 -15.11 -14.41 7.06
C SER A 131 -15.59 -13.35 6.07
N VAL A 132 -14.71 -12.47 5.59
CA VAL A 132 -15.04 -11.46 4.56
C VAL A 132 -15.50 -12.12 3.26
N GLN A 133 -14.77 -13.13 2.78
CA GLN A 133 -15.17 -13.84 1.55
C GLN A 133 -16.53 -14.53 1.69
N ARG A 134 -16.81 -15.13 2.86
CA ARG A 134 -18.14 -15.71 3.16
C ARG A 134 -19.21 -14.63 3.20
N ALA A 135 -18.92 -13.47 3.80
CA ALA A 135 -19.84 -12.34 3.88
C ALA A 135 -20.17 -11.78 2.48
N PHE A 136 -19.18 -11.64 1.59
CA PHE A 136 -19.42 -11.26 0.20
C PHE A 136 -20.23 -12.30 -0.58
N ASN A 137 -19.98 -13.59 -0.35
CA ASN A 137 -20.80 -14.64 -0.95
C ASN A 137 -22.26 -14.60 -0.45
N GLN A 138 -22.49 -14.20 0.80
CA GLN A 138 -23.84 -13.99 1.33
C GLN A 138 -24.48 -12.72 0.78
N LEU A 139 -23.73 -11.62 0.66
CA LEU A 139 -24.20 -10.38 0.04
C LEU A 139 -24.68 -10.63 -1.39
N ARG A 140 -23.97 -11.45 -2.17
CA ARG A 140 -24.35 -11.81 -3.54
C ARG A 140 -25.71 -12.50 -3.67
N ARG A 141 -26.30 -12.99 -2.57
CA ARG A 141 -27.68 -13.53 -2.57
C ARG A 141 -28.72 -12.42 -2.69
N PHE A 142 -28.42 -11.22 -2.22
CA PHE A 142 -29.28 -10.03 -2.30
C PHE A 142 -28.87 -9.13 -3.47
N ASP A 143 -27.57 -9.06 -3.74
CA ASP A 143 -27.00 -8.29 -4.84
C ASP A 143 -26.14 -9.19 -5.75
N PRO A 144 -26.76 -9.91 -6.70
CA PRO A 144 -26.04 -10.74 -7.66
C PRO A 144 -24.99 -9.98 -8.50
N ASN A 145 -25.10 -8.65 -8.58
CA ASN A 145 -24.15 -7.80 -9.30
C ASN A 145 -22.94 -7.40 -8.44
N PHE A 146 -22.87 -7.78 -7.16
CA PHE A 146 -21.75 -7.39 -6.32
C PHE A 146 -20.43 -8.01 -6.81
N SER A 147 -19.65 -7.19 -7.50
CA SER A 147 -18.26 -7.45 -7.84
C SER A 147 -17.36 -6.71 -6.88
N GLU A 148 -16.43 -7.45 -6.29
CA GLU A 148 -15.49 -6.87 -5.34
C GLU A 148 -14.44 -6.01 -6.07
N ILE A 149 -14.08 -6.39 -7.29
CA ILE A 149 -13.17 -5.61 -8.13
C ILE A 149 -13.76 -4.23 -8.43
N ILE A 150 -15.03 -4.18 -8.84
CA ILE A 150 -15.75 -2.91 -9.05
C ILE A 150 -15.85 -2.11 -7.75
N PHE A 151 -16.14 -2.76 -6.62
CA PHE A 151 -16.21 -2.10 -5.33
C PHE A 151 -14.87 -1.46 -4.92
N VAL A 152 -13.76 -2.18 -5.10
CA VAL A 152 -12.41 -1.70 -4.81
C VAL A 152 -12.07 -0.49 -5.69
N ASP A 153 -12.33 -0.57 -6.99
CA ASP A 153 -12.09 0.54 -7.92
C ASP A 153 -12.92 1.78 -7.56
N PHE A 154 -14.20 1.58 -7.18
CA PHE A 154 -15.05 2.66 -6.67
C PHE A 154 -14.45 3.31 -5.42
N CYS A 155 -13.99 2.51 -4.46
CA CYS A 155 -13.37 2.99 -3.23
C CYS A 155 -12.09 3.79 -3.50
N TYR A 156 -11.25 3.35 -4.44
CA TYR A 156 -10.00 4.06 -4.80
C TYR A 156 -10.30 5.39 -5.46
N ALA A 157 -11.25 5.40 -6.42
CA ALA A 157 -11.70 6.63 -7.06
C ALA A 157 -12.30 7.62 -6.06
N LEU A 158 -13.14 7.15 -5.14
CA LEU A 158 -13.76 7.99 -4.11
C LEU A 158 -12.72 8.54 -3.14
N TYR A 159 -11.77 7.72 -2.69
CA TYR A 159 -10.67 8.13 -1.83
C TYR A 159 -9.83 9.23 -2.49
N GLY A 160 -9.34 8.98 -3.70
CA GLY A 160 -8.57 9.94 -4.49
C GLY A 160 -9.29 11.27 -4.66
N ARG A 161 -10.55 11.23 -5.09
CA ARG A 161 -11.35 12.44 -5.32
C ARG A 161 -11.69 13.18 -4.03
N ALA A 162 -11.88 12.49 -2.91
CA ALA A 162 -12.15 13.12 -1.62
C ALA A 162 -10.93 13.87 -1.07
N HIS A 163 -9.73 13.29 -1.17
CA HIS A 163 -8.50 13.98 -0.75
C HIS A 163 -8.09 15.08 -1.73
N ASP A 164 -8.31 14.95 -3.04
CA ASP A 164 -8.18 16.10 -3.96
C ASP A 164 -9.14 17.23 -3.57
N ALA A 165 -10.42 16.90 -3.36
CA ALA A 165 -11.46 17.87 -3.06
C ALA A 165 -11.24 18.59 -1.70
N ARG A 166 -10.76 17.88 -0.66
CA ARG A 166 -10.41 18.55 0.61
C ARG A 166 -9.31 19.59 0.40
N GLY A 167 -8.36 19.35 -0.50
CA GLY A 167 -7.29 20.30 -0.85
C GLY A 167 -7.81 21.56 -1.53
N ARG A 168 -8.90 21.45 -2.30
CA ARG A 168 -9.61 22.58 -2.93
C ARG A 168 -10.62 23.26 -2.00
N GLY A 169 -10.86 22.70 -0.82
CA GLY A 169 -11.68 23.28 0.25
C GLY A 169 -13.12 22.77 0.31
N ALA A 170 -13.89 23.31 1.26
CA ALA A 170 -15.20 22.77 1.64
C ALA A 170 -16.22 22.69 0.49
N LYS A 171 -16.22 23.67 -0.44
CA LYS A 171 -17.13 23.68 -1.60
C LYS A 171 -16.88 22.51 -2.54
N ALA A 172 -15.60 22.25 -2.85
CA ALA A 172 -15.22 21.13 -3.70
C ALA A 172 -15.57 19.79 -3.04
N LEU A 173 -15.37 19.68 -1.73
CA LEU A 173 -15.72 18.47 -0.98
C LEU A 173 -17.24 18.27 -0.92
N ASP A 174 -18.03 19.35 -0.88
CA ASP A 174 -19.49 19.29 -0.89
C ASP A 174 -20.10 18.76 -2.19
N GLU A 175 -19.39 18.84 -3.33
CA GLU A 175 -19.78 18.17 -4.58
C GLU A 175 -19.87 16.64 -4.40
N LEU A 176 -19.12 16.08 -3.44
CA LEU A 176 -19.14 14.67 -3.07
C LEU A 176 -20.21 14.33 -2.02
N SER A 177 -21.12 15.25 -1.69
CA SER A 177 -22.20 14.98 -0.72
C SER A 177 -23.10 13.78 -1.08
N PRO A 178 -23.27 13.35 -2.35
CA PRO A 178 -23.98 12.11 -2.67
C PRO A 178 -23.25 10.83 -2.24
N TYR A 179 -21.98 10.93 -1.86
CA TYR A 179 -21.12 9.79 -1.47
C TYR A 179 -20.53 9.92 -0.07
N LEU A 180 -20.41 11.14 0.46
CA LEU A 180 -19.80 11.41 1.77
C LEU A 180 -20.80 12.16 2.63
N ASN A 181 -21.11 11.68 3.83
CA ASN A 181 -21.94 12.45 4.77
C ASN A 181 -21.20 13.68 5.32
N ASN A 182 -21.94 14.57 6.00
CA ASN A 182 -21.37 15.81 6.54
C ASN A 182 -20.23 15.53 7.54
N ALA A 183 -20.34 14.50 8.37
CA ALA A 183 -19.31 14.13 9.35
C ALA A 183 -18.01 13.70 8.67
N ALA A 184 -18.08 12.83 7.66
CA ALA A 184 -16.95 12.38 6.86
C ALA A 184 -16.26 13.54 6.14
N ARG A 185 -17.04 14.45 5.52
CA ARG A 185 -16.49 15.67 4.89
C ARG A 185 -15.77 16.55 5.92
N ASN A 186 -16.34 16.73 7.10
CA ASN A 186 -15.71 17.50 8.17
C ASN A 186 -14.43 16.83 8.70
N SER A 187 -14.40 15.51 8.87
CA SER A 187 -13.18 14.78 9.26
C SER A 187 -12.04 15.03 8.27
N LEU A 188 -12.30 15.03 6.96
CA LEU A 188 -11.30 15.34 5.93
C LEU A 188 -10.84 16.79 5.98
N LEU A 189 -11.74 17.74 6.21
CA LEU A 189 -11.39 19.17 6.33
C LEU A 189 -10.56 19.45 7.59
N GLN A 190 -10.77 18.72 8.68
CA GLN A 190 -9.98 18.85 9.91
C GLN A 190 -8.51 18.44 9.73
N LEU A 191 -8.19 17.65 8.70
CA LEU A 191 -6.81 17.34 8.35
C LEU A 191 -6.08 18.52 7.70
N ASN A 192 -6.81 19.53 7.20
CA ASN A 192 -6.21 20.60 6.43
C ASN A 192 -5.49 21.60 7.36
N PRO A 193 -4.18 21.82 7.17
CA PRO A 193 -3.51 22.94 7.81
C PRO A 193 -4.07 24.28 7.27
N PRO A 194 -3.99 25.39 8.05
CA PRO A 194 -4.61 26.67 7.68
C PRO A 194 -4.16 27.24 6.32
N SER A 195 -2.94 26.94 5.88
CA SER A 195 -2.36 27.43 4.62
C SER A 195 -2.39 26.42 3.47
N LEU A 196 -3.16 25.33 3.60
CA LEU A 196 -3.29 24.32 2.55
C LEU A 196 -3.82 24.94 1.25
N LYS A 197 -3.11 24.69 0.15
CA LYS A 197 -3.51 25.11 -1.20
C LYS A 197 -3.98 23.95 -2.07
N ALA A 198 -3.38 22.77 -1.87
CA ALA A 198 -3.73 21.59 -2.61
C ALA A 198 -3.30 20.33 -1.86
N VAL A 199 -3.99 19.24 -2.14
CA VAL A 199 -3.55 17.89 -1.85
C VAL A 199 -3.43 17.22 -3.21
N GLN A 200 -2.27 16.70 -3.52
CA GLN A 200 -2.02 16.01 -4.79
C GLN A 200 -1.28 14.71 -4.51
N GLY A 201 -1.18 13.86 -5.52
CA GLY A 201 -0.45 12.61 -5.35
C GLY A 201 -1.08 11.62 -4.42
N ILE A 202 -2.40 11.59 -4.45
CA ILE A 202 -3.17 10.65 -3.67
C ILE A 202 -3.02 9.27 -4.30
N ILE A 203 -2.28 8.41 -3.61
CA ILE A 203 -2.00 7.04 -4.01
C ILE A 203 -2.51 6.14 -2.90
N VAL A 204 -3.36 5.19 -3.24
CA VAL A 204 -3.75 4.10 -2.34
C VAL A 204 -2.78 2.94 -2.57
N GLY A 205 -1.92 2.68 -1.58
CA GLY A 205 -0.98 1.56 -1.62
C GLY A 205 -1.64 0.23 -1.27
N ALA A 206 -2.56 0.25 -0.30
CA ALA A 206 -3.35 -0.91 0.07
C ALA A 206 -4.76 -0.51 0.48
N MET A 207 -5.71 -1.42 0.27
CA MET A 207 -7.03 -1.34 0.87
C MET A 207 -7.42 -2.74 1.33
N SER A 208 -7.86 -2.83 2.57
CA SER A 208 -8.35 -4.09 3.15
C SER A 208 -9.77 -3.91 3.64
N VAL A 209 -10.60 -4.93 3.40
CA VAL A 209 -11.94 -4.98 3.98
C VAL A 209 -11.80 -5.58 5.37
N VAL A 210 -12.08 -4.76 6.39
CA VAL A 210 -11.96 -5.16 7.79
C VAL A 210 -13.14 -6.03 8.18
N GLU A 211 -14.35 -5.60 7.82
CA GLU A 211 -15.59 -6.20 8.29
C GLU A 211 -16.78 -5.84 7.40
N LEU A 212 -17.77 -6.74 7.32
CA LEU A 212 -19.06 -6.53 6.68
C LEU A 212 -20.18 -6.91 7.64
N HIS A 213 -21.09 -5.98 7.91
CA HIS A 213 -22.23 -6.13 8.83
C HIS A 213 -23.58 -5.85 8.17
N GLY A 214 -24.65 -6.28 8.85
CA GLY A 214 -26.03 -5.91 8.51
C GLY A 214 -26.68 -6.74 7.39
N LEU A 215 -26.18 -7.95 7.11
CA LEU A 215 -26.80 -8.85 6.11
C LEU A 215 -28.22 -9.29 6.49
N ASP A 216 -28.57 -9.22 7.77
CA ASP A 216 -29.90 -9.46 8.34
C ASP A 216 -30.76 -8.18 8.46
N SER A 217 -30.18 -7.02 8.13
CA SER A 217 -30.81 -5.70 8.19
C SER A 217 -31.12 -5.17 6.77
N PRO A 218 -32.05 -4.19 6.61
CA PRO A 218 -32.24 -3.48 5.34
C PRO A 218 -31.01 -2.68 4.88
N THR A 219 -30.08 -2.39 5.78
CA THR A 219 -28.85 -1.63 5.50
C THR A 219 -27.64 -2.46 5.89
N ILE A 220 -26.69 -2.58 4.96
CA ILE A 220 -25.38 -3.18 5.17
C ILE A 220 -24.32 -2.12 5.37
N THR A 221 -23.27 -2.50 6.10
CA THR A 221 -22.11 -1.65 6.36
C THR A 221 -20.84 -2.42 6.02
N ILE A 222 -19.91 -1.77 5.32
CA ILE A 222 -18.55 -2.28 5.09
C ILE A 222 -17.56 -1.32 5.73
N THR A 223 -16.67 -1.86 6.55
CA THR A 223 -15.52 -1.14 7.10
C THR A 223 -14.29 -1.48 6.27
N ILE A 224 -13.61 -0.46 5.76
CA ILE A 224 -12.36 -0.61 5.00
C ILE A 224 -11.24 0.21 5.63
N ASP A 225 -10.03 -0.34 5.59
CA ASP A 225 -8.81 0.37 5.95
C ASP A 225 -8.02 0.68 4.67
N PHE A 226 -7.66 1.94 4.50
CA PHE A 226 -6.75 2.43 3.47
C PHE A 226 -5.36 2.64 4.04
N GLU A 227 -4.36 2.30 3.24
CA GLU A 227 -2.97 2.72 3.42
C GLU A 227 -2.58 3.53 2.20
N SER A 228 -2.24 4.79 2.40
CA SER A 228 -2.08 5.75 1.31
C SER A 228 -0.89 6.67 1.50
N ASN A 229 -0.47 7.27 0.40
CA ASN A 229 0.40 8.43 0.41
C ASN A 229 -0.30 9.59 -0.28
N TYR A 230 -0.10 10.80 0.23
CA TYR A 230 -0.47 12.03 -0.46
C TYR A 230 0.48 13.16 -0.11
N THR A 231 0.54 14.16 -0.98
CA THR A 231 1.36 15.35 -0.80
C THR A 231 0.47 16.57 -0.57
N GLU A 232 0.72 17.27 0.53
CA GLU A 232 0.10 18.55 0.83
C GLU A 232 1.01 19.71 0.42
N PHE A 233 0.40 20.74 -0.15
CA PHE A 233 1.10 21.97 -0.54
C PHE A 233 0.64 23.10 0.37
N THR A 234 1.54 23.54 1.25
CA THR A 234 1.33 24.59 2.25
C THR A 234 2.39 25.68 2.13
N PRO A 235 2.34 26.54 1.10
CA PRO A 235 3.33 27.60 0.89
C PRO A 235 3.48 28.49 2.12
N ARG A 236 4.74 28.83 2.46
CA ARG A 236 5.09 29.70 3.59
C ARG A 236 6.29 30.57 3.24
N GLU A 237 6.53 31.61 4.03
CA GLU A 237 7.69 32.48 3.85
C GLU A 237 8.99 31.67 3.96
N GLY A 238 9.87 31.79 2.95
CA GLY A 238 11.10 30.99 2.84
C GLY A 238 10.94 29.57 2.27
N ASP A 239 9.72 29.07 2.09
CA ASP A 239 9.42 27.78 1.47
C ASP A 239 8.16 27.92 0.59
N PRO A 240 8.31 28.47 -0.63
CA PRO A 240 7.19 28.81 -1.50
C PRO A 240 6.48 27.58 -2.07
N ARG A 241 7.10 26.40 -2.02
CA ARG A 241 6.42 25.14 -2.40
C ARG A 241 5.65 24.58 -1.22
N GLY A 242 6.24 24.60 -0.02
CA GLY A 242 5.60 24.10 1.18
C GLY A 242 5.15 22.65 1.06
N GLU A 243 5.91 21.84 0.32
CA GLU A 243 5.54 20.48 -0.05
C GLU A 243 5.85 19.52 1.11
N MET A 244 4.85 18.76 1.55
CA MET A 244 5.03 17.71 2.56
C MET A 244 4.25 16.47 2.14
N SER A 245 4.94 15.35 2.03
CA SER A 245 4.30 14.07 1.79
C SER A 245 3.92 13.41 3.10
N TYR A 246 2.84 12.65 3.10
CA TYR A 246 2.36 11.91 4.26
C TYR A 246 2.07 10.47 3.89
N TYR A 247 2.49 9.56 4.76
CA TYR A 247 1.99 8.19 4.81
C TYR A 247 0.82 8.15 5.79
N VAL A 248 -0.33 7.63 5.36
CA VAL A 248 -1.58 7.72 6.13
C VAL A 248 -2.29 6.38 6.15
N ARG A 249 -2.80 6.01 7.33
CA ARG A 249 -3.73 4.89 7.50
C ARG A 249 -5.07 5.44 7.94
N GLU A 250 -6.13 5.08 7.23
CA GLU A 250 -7.47 5.60 7.50
C GLU A 250 -8.51 4.51 7.43
N ARG A 251 -9.46 4.53 8.36
CA ARG A 251 -10.61 3.65 8.40
C ARG A 251 -11.84 4.39 7.90
N TRP A 252 -12.45 3.85 6.86
CA TRP A 252 -13.68 4.36 6.27
C TRP A 252 -14.81 3.37 6.50
N VAL A 253 -15.97 3.87 6.89
CA VAL A 253 -17.18 3.07 7.08
C VAL A 253 -18.20 3.48 6.02
N LEU A 254 -18.58 2.54 5.17
CA LEU A 254 -19.54 2.73 4.08
C LEU A 254 -20.83 2.01 4.40
N GLU A 255 -21.97 2.64 4.14
CA GLU A 255 -23.29 2.02 4.23
C GLU A 255 -23.95 1.93 2.86
N ARG A 256 -24.83 0.94 2.69
CA ARG A 256 -25.73 0.84 1.53
C ARG A 256 -27.00 0.08 1.92
N LYS A 257 -28.13 0.37 1.26
CA LYS A 257 -29.29 -0.53 1.32
C LYS A 257 -28.89 -1.91 0.79
N ARG A 258 -29.21 -2.98 1.53
CA ARG A 258 -28.79 -4.36 1.23
C ARG A 258 -29.25 -4.83 -0.14
N ASP A 259 -30.48 -4.49 -0.49
CA ASP A 259 -31.18 -5.01 -1.66
C ASP A 259 -31.00 -4.12 -2.92
N VAL A 260 -30.10 -3.13 -2.85
CA VAL A 260 -29.72 -2.31 -4.01
C VAL A 260 -28.66 -3.06 -4.81
N LEU A 261 -28.92 -3.21 -6.11
CA LEU A 261 -27.99 -3.85 -7.03
C LEU A 261 -26.76 -2.97 -7.27
N SER A 262 -25.58 -3.58 -7.20
CA SER A 262 -24.34 -2.92 -7.61
C SER A 262 -24.38 -2.59 -9.11
N PRO A 263 -23.72 -1.49 -9.52
CA PRO A 263 -23.53 -1.19 -10.93
C PRO A 263 -22.82 -2.31 -11.67
N THR A 264 -23.21 -2.50 -12.92
CA THR A 264 -22.49 -3.35 -13.87
C THR A 264 -21.16 -2.70 -14.29
N PRO A 265 -20.18 -3.44 -14.87
CA PRO A 265 -18.91 -2.87 -15.33
C PRO A 265 -19.07 -1.63 -16.22
N GLU A 266 -20.09 -1.62 -17.08
CA GLU A 266 -20.39 -0.54 -18.01
C GLU A 266 -20.85 0.74 -17.29
N GLN A 267 -21.38 0.61 -16.08
CA GLN A 267 -21.89 1.71 -15.25
C GLN A 267 -20.88 2.16 -14.18
N ALA A 268 -19.89 1.33 -13.85
CA ALA A 268 -19.06 1.45 -12.66
C ALA A 268 -17.93 2.52 -12.73
N THR A 269 -17.70 3.17 -13.87
CA THR A 269 -16.41 3.83 -14.14
C THR A 269 -16.36 5.34 -13.84
N ALA A 270 -17.39 5.94 -13.25
CA ALA A 270 -17.35 7.35 -12.89
C ALA A 270 -18.13 7.67 -11.62
N LEU A 271 -17.55 8.53 -10.76
CA LEU A 271 -18.26 9.16 -9.65
C LEU A 271 -19.27 10.17 -10.22
N HIS A 272 -20.44 9.65 -10.57
CA HIS A 272 -21.62 10.36 -11.07
C HIS A 272 -22.73 10.36 -10.02
N CYS A 273 -23.87 10.97 -10.29
CA CYS A 273 -25.04 10.87 -9.42
C CYS A 273 -25.47 9.40 -9.28
N PRO A 274 -25.52 8.84 -8.05
CA PRO A 274 -25.93 7.46 -7.83
C PRO A 274 -27.32 7.08 -8.36
N ARG A 275 -28.23 8.06 -8.51
CA ARG A 275 -29.60 7.81 -8.98
C ARG A 275 -29.73 7.88 -10.50
N CYS A 276 -29.18 8.91 -11.15
CA CYS A 276 -29.41 9.16 -12.59
C CYS A 276 -28.17 9.01 -13.47
N GLY A 277 -26.98 8.83 -12.90
CA GLY A 277 -25.74 8.70 -13.67
C GLY A 277 -25.20 9.98 -14.30
N ALA A 278 -25.82 11.14 -14.04
CA ALA A 278 -25.31 12.44 -14.51
C ALA A 278 -24.06 12.89 -13.73
N PRO A 279 -23.23 13.81 -14.27
CA PRO A 279 -22.11 14.38 -13.53
C PRO A 279 -22.53 14.93 -12.16
N LEU A 280 -21.62 14.86 -11.18
CA LEU A 280 -21.86 15.42 -9.85
C LEU A 280 -21.99 16.94 -9.92
N GLN A 281 -23.23 17.41 -9.91
CA GLN A 281 -23.59 18.81 -9.87
C GLN A 281 -24.85 18.98 -9.01
N LYS A 282 -24.84 20.01 -8.18
CA LYS A 282 -25.90 20.29 -7.21
C LYS A 282 -26.65 21.57 -7.57
N ASP A 283 -27.96 21.56 -7.35
CA ASP A 283 -28.79 22.76 -7.35
C ASP A 283 -28.64 23.54 -6.04
N THR A 284 -29.42 24.61 -5.89
CA THR A 284 -29.41 25.48 -4.71
C THR A 284 -29.89 24.80 -3.44
N ASP A 285 -30.67 23.73 -3.55
CA ASP A 285 -31.22 22.97 -2.41
C ASP A 285 -30.33 21.78 -2.01
N GLY A 286 -29.21 21.61 -2.73
CA GLY A 286 -28.26 20.54 -2.53
C GLY A 286 -28.71 19.20 -3.12
N ALA A 287 -29.76 19.19 -3.94
CA ALA A 287 -30.16 18.04 -4.73
C ALA A 287 -29.38 18.01 -6.05
N CYS A 288 -29.42 16.87 -6.75
CA CYS A 288 -28.78 16.73 -8.06
C CYS A 288 -29.43 17.67 -9.09
N SER A 289 -28.65 18.50 -9.77
CA SER A 289 -29.13 19.46 -10.78
C SER A 289 -29.85 18.84 -11.98
N PHE A 290 -29.73 17.52 -12.17
CA PHE A 290 -30.29 16.81 -13.31
C PHE A 290 -31.57 16.03 -12.97
N CYS A 291 -31.59 15.33 -11.83
CA CYS A 291 -32.74 14.49 -11.43
C CYS A 291 -33.49 15.01 -10.19
N GLY A 292 -33.09 16.16 -9.63
CA GLY A 292 -33.73 16.78 -8.46
C GLY A 292 -33.65 15.94 -7.18
N THR A 293 -32.77 14.94 -7.14
CA THR A 293 -32.70 14.03 -5.99
C THR A 293 -31.67 14.48 -5.00
N LYS A 294 -32.09 14.64 -3.75
CA LYS A 294 -31.19 14.82 -2.63
C LYS A 294 -30.76 13.44 -2.10
N ILE A 295 -29.47 13.17 -2.12
CA ILE A 295 -28.90 11.89 -1.69
C ILE A 295 -28.16 12.14 -0.38
N GLU A 296 -28.67 11.54 0.70
CA GLU A 296 -28.17 11.75 2.07
C GLU A 296 -27.85 10.43 2.79
N SER A 297 -27.99 9.30 2.10
CA SER A 297 -27.75 7.95 2.62
C SER A 297 -27.32 7.00 1.52
N GLY A 298 -26.95 5.77 1.90
CA GLY A 298 -26.61 4.68 0.98
C GLY A 298 -27.81 4.06 0.24
N GLU A 299 -28.85 4.84 -0.07
CA GLU A 299 -30.07 4.36 -0.73
C GLU A 299 -29.86 3.93 -2.18
N PHE A 300 -28.89 4.53 -2.88
CA PHE A 300 -28.66 4.29 -4.31
C PHE A 300 -27.31 3.64 -4.59
N GLN A 301 -26.33 3.86 -3.71
CA GLN A 301 -24.98 3.31 -3.83
C GLN A 301 -24.28 3.37 -2.47
N TRP A 302 -23.09 2.78 -2.35
CA TRP A 302 -22.20 2.94 -1.19
C TRP A 302 -22.00 4.41 -0.79
N TYR A 303 -22.20 4.69 0.49
CA TYR A 303 -22.18 6.02 1.07
C TYR A 303 -21.33 6.05 2.35
N VAL A 304 -20.33 6.92 2.41
CA VAL A 304 -19.39 7.00 3.53
C VAL A 304 -20.03 7.70 4.71
N ARG A 305 -20.05 7.00 5.84
CA ARG A 305 -20.64 7.44 7.11
C ARG A 305 -19.65 8.00 8.09
N SER A 306 -18.43 7.49 8.09
CA SER A 306 -17.36 8.01 8.92
C SER A 306 -16.02 7.75 8.28
N ILE A 307 -15.10 8.66 8.58
CA ILE A 307 -13.69 8.59 8.25
C ILE A 307 -12.94 8.82 9.54
N GLN A 308 -12.04 7.89 9.86
CA GLN A 308 -11.14 7.97 11.00
C GLN A 308 -9.70 7.84 10.51
N THR A 309 -8.87 8.84 10.78
CA THR A 309 -7.43 8.74 10.59
C THR A 309 -6.83 7.92 11.72
N LEU A 310 -6.29 6.76 11.40
CA LEU A 310 -5.66 5.84 12.36
C LEU A 310 -4.21 6.26 12.64
N SER A 311 -3.47 6.61 11.58
CA SER A 311 -2.13 7.17 11.67
C SER A 311 -1.84 8.11 10.50
N ARG A 312 -0.94 9.08 10.71
CA ARG A 312 -0.50 10.04 9.71
C ARG A 312 0.92 10.47 10.01
N GLU A 313 1.84 10.20 9.11
CA GLU A 313 3.28 10.39 9.32
C GLU A 313 3.88 11.21 8.18
N ALA A 314 4.55 12.31 8.54
CA ALA A 314 5.24 13.16 7.57
C ALA A 314 6.45 12.42 6.96
N ARG A 315 6.63 12.57 5.65
CA ARG A 315 7.70 11.96 4.87
C ARG A 315 8.47 12.99 4.07
N GLY A 316 9.79 12.79 4.04
CA GLY A 316 10.69 13.53 3.17
C GLY A 316 10.42 13.25 1.68
N PRO A 317 11.25 13.78 0.77
CA PRO A 317 11.04 13.63 -0.67
C PRO A 317 10.99 12.16 -1.08
N LEU A 318 9.83 11.71 -1.58
CA LEU A 318 9.54 10.30 -1.87
C LEU A 318 10.42 9.71 -2.99
N LEU A 319 11.01 10.53 -3.86
CA LEU A 319 11.68 10.04 -5.08
C LEU A 319 13.19 9.85 -4.95
N THR A 320 13.79 10.26 -3.82
CA THR A 320 15.24 10.30 -3.61
C THR A 320 15.72 9.50 -2.41
N SER A 321 14.84 8.77 -1.73
CA SER A 321 15.19 7.90 -0.61
C SER A 321 15.39 6.46 -1.05
N ASP A 322 16.28 5.72 -0.39
CA ASP A 322 16.44 4.28 -0.58
C ASP A 322 15.79 3.54 0.58
N VAL A 323 14.87 2.61 0.30
CA VAL A 323 14.39 1.67 1.33
C VAL A 323 14.57 0.25 0.86
N PRO A 324 15.16 -0.64 1.70
CA PRO A 324 15.33 -2.04 1.37
C PRO A 324 14.00 -2.76 1.14
N GLU A 325 13.99 -3.71 0.22
CA GLU A 325 12.88 -4.64 0.03
C GLU A 325 12.58 -5.43 1.30
N VAL A 326 11.30 -5.59 1.59
CA VAL A 326 10.82 -6.45 2.66
C VAL A 326 10.05 -7.60 2.01
N GLY A 327 10.26 -8.82 2.50
CA GLY A 327 9.41 -9.96 2.13
C GLY A 327 9.74 -10.69 0.82
N THR A 328 10.68 -10.23 -0.01
CA THR A 328 11.11 -10.97 -1.23
C THR A 328 11.56 -12.41 -0.94
N GLN A 329 12.17 -12.64 0.21
CA GLN A 329 12.62 -13.98 0.63
C GLN A 329 11.55 -14.77 1.39
N ASN A 330 10.39 -14.16 1.71
CA ASN A 330 9.30 -14.86 2.37
C ASN A 330 8.68 -15.89 1.41
N ALA A 331 8.06 -16.93 1.97
CA ALA A 331 7.27 -17.86 1.19
C ALA A 331 6.09 -17.14 0.50
N THR A 332 5.72 -17.60 -0.69
CA THR A 332 4.55 -17.06 -1.39
C THR A 332 3.30 -17.36 -0.58
N VAL A 333 2.50 -16.32 -0.32
CA VAL A 333 1.19 -16.44 0.29
C VAL A 333 0.25 -16.97 -0.79
N ILE A 334 -0.12 -18.24 -0.67
CA ILE A 334 -1.01 -18.91 -1.62
C ILE A 334 -2.39 -19.04 -0.97
N GLN A 335 -3.45 -18.81 -1.74
CA GLN A 335 -4.81 -19.00 -1.24
C GLN A 335 -5.04 -20.44 -0.73
N PRO A 336 -5.88 -20.63 0.29
CA PRO A 336 -6.27 -21.97 0.73
C PRO A 336 -6.88 -22.80 -0.41
N ASN A 337 -6.59 -24.11 -0.43
CA ASN A 337 -7.11 -25.07 -1.41
C ASN A 337 -6.82 -24.70 -2.89
N PHE A 338 -5.73 -23.97 -3.15
CA PHE A 338 -5.38 -23.53 -4.51
C PHE A 338 -5.39 -24.64 -5.57
N PRO A 339 -4.87 -25.87 -5.33
CA PRO A 339 -4.93 -26.94 -6.34
C PRO A 339 -6.35 -27.28 -6.80
N ALA A 340 -7.31 -27.33 -5.88
CA ALA A 340 -8.71 -27.62 -6.20
C ALA A 340 -9.37 -26.46 -6.92
N VAL A 341 -9.11 -25.21 -6.49
CA VAL A 341 -9.65 -24.02 -7.16
C VAL A 341 -9.09 -23.89 -8.57
N ARG A 342 -7.80 -24.18 -8.76
CA ARG A 342 -7.16 -24.20 -10.07
C ARG A 342 -7.80 -25.24 -10.99
N ALA A 343 -7.98 -26.47 -10.53
CA ALA A 343 -8.61 -27.52 -11.32
C ALA A 343 -10.04 -27.15 -11.74
N ALA A 344 -10.84 -26.58 -10.82
CA ALA A 344 -12.19 -26.12 -11.13
C ALA A 344 -12.19 -24.94 -12.11
N PHE A 345 -11.24 -24.02 -11.99
CA PHE A 345 -11.08 -22.92 -12.93
C PHE A 345 -10.73 -23.42 -14.34
N GLU A 346 -9.76 -24.31 -14.46
CA GLU A 346 -9.36 -24.93 -15.74
C GLU A 346 -10.54 -25.70 -16.37
N GLN A 347 -11.30 -26.45 -15.58
CA GLN A 347 -12.48 -27.16 -16.06
C GLN A 347 -13.56 -26.22 -16.62
N ASN A 348 -13.77 -25.06 -15.97
CA ASN A 348 -14.76 -24.07 -16.40
C ASN A 348 -14.25 -23.14 -17.52
N ASN A 349 -12.94 -23.17 -17.81
CA ASN A 349 -12.30 -22.31 -18.81
C ASN A 349 -11.40 -23.17 -19.71
N PRO A 350 -11.97 -24.04 -20.58
CA PRO A 350 -11.19 -24.99 -21.38
C PRO A 350 -10.22 -24.33 -22.36
N ASP A 351 -10.49 -23.09 -22.79
CA ASP A 351 -9.62 -22.31 -23.68
C ASP A 351 -8.51 -21.56 -22.92
N PHE A 352 -8.44 -21.69 -21.59
CA PHE A 352 -7.41 -21.07 -20.77
C PHE A 352 -6.12 -21.92 -20.78
N SER A 353 -4.99 -21.24 -20.93
CA SER A 353 -3.66 -21.82 -20.90
C SER A 353 -2.78 -21.02 -19.94
N TRP A 354 -2.19 -21.69 -18.95
CA TRP A 354 -1.25 -21.07 -18.02
C TRP A 354 -0.01 -20.54 -18.73
N ALA A 355 0.48 -21.26 -19.75
CA ALA A 355 1.64 -20.84 -20.52
C ALA A 355 1.37 -19.52 -21.24
N ASP A 356 0.23 -19.42 -21.91
CA ASP A 356 -0.17 -18.20 -22.65
C ASP A 356 -0.45 -17.04 -21.70
N PHE A 357 -1.12 -17.31 -20.57
CA PHE A 357 -1.36 -16.31 -19.54
C PHE A 357 -0.05 -15.77 -18.95
N GLN A 358 0.90 -16.63 -18.62
CA GLN A 358 2.22 -16.21 -18.11
C GLN A 358 3.04 -15.48 -19.18
N ALA A 359 2.95 -15.88 -20.45
CA ALA A 359 3.59 -15.16 -21.55
C ALA A 359 3.02 -13.74 -21.69
N ARG A 360 1.70 -13.58 -21.58
CA ARG A 360 1.04 -12.27 -21.56
C ARG A 360 1.45 -11.45 -20.34
N ALA A 361 1.47 -12.04 -19.15
CA ALA A 361 1.90 -11.36 -17.92
C ALA A 361 3.35 -10.85 -18.03
N ARG A 362 4.26 -11.65 -18.64
CA ARG A 362 5.63 -11.23 -18.93
C ARG A 362 5.70 -10.07 -19.91
N MET A 363 4.96 -10.12 -21.03
CA MET A 363 4.90 -9.02 -21.98
C MET A 363 4.40 -7.72 -21.32
N ILE A 364 3.33 -7.81 -20.53
CA ILE A 364 2.81 -6.66 -19.77
C ILE A 364 3.86 -6.12 -18.81
N PHE A 365 4.55 -7.00 -18.07
CA PHE A 365 5.66 -6.59 -17.20
C PHE A 365 6.71 -5.81 -17.99
N ASP A 366 7.23 -6.36 -19.09
CA ASP A 366 8.29 -5.73 -19.90
C ASP A 366 7.85 -4.36 -20.47
N GLU A 367 6.61 -4.24 -20.96
CA GLU A 367 6.07 -2.96 -21.46
C GLU A 367 5.93 -1.92 -20.36
N LEU A 368 5.45 -2.31 -19.17
CA LEU A 368 5.35 -1.41 -18.02
C LEU A 368 6.74 -0.94 -17.56
N GLN A 369 7.72 -1.85 -17.45
CA GLN A 369 9.10 -1.50 -17.10
C GLN A 369 9.70 -0.51 -18.11
N SER A 370 9.45 -0.73 -19.41
CA SER A 370 9.93 0.13 -20.49
C SER A 370 9.24 1.50 -20.47
N ALA A 371 7.92 1.55 -20.32
CA ALA A 371 7.13 2.77 -20.22
C ALA A 371 7.57 3.62 -19.01
N TRP A 372 7.78 2.98 -17.87
CA TRP A 372 8.25 3.60 -16.64
C TRP A 372 9.66 4.21 -16.82
N SER A 373 10.60 3.39 -17.30
CA SER A 373 12.01 3.80 -17.48
C SER A 373 12.20 4.92 -18.51
N THR A 374 11.26 5.05 -19.45
CA THR A 374 11.28 6.09 -20.49
C THR A 374 10.40 7.30 -20.17
N LEU A 375 9.66 7.28 -19.05
CA LEU A 375 8.63 8.26 -18.69
C LEU A 375 7.50 8.40 -19.74
N GLN A 376 7.35 7.41 -20.62
CA GLN A 376 6.32 7.36 -21.66
C GLN A 376 5.14 6.49 -21.22
N TRP A 377 4.44 6.93 -20.17
CA TRP A 377 3.44 6.10 -19.51
C TRP A 377 2.25 5.71 -20.39
N GLU A 378 1.93 6.50 -21.43
CA GLU A 378 0.88 6.16 -22.39
C GLU A 378 1.10 4.79 -23.06
N ARG A 379 2.33 4.28 -23.11
CA ARG A 379 2.63 2.91 -23.59
C ARG A 379 2.02 1.81 -22.72
N ALA A 380 1.87 2.05 -21.41
CA ALA A 380 1.26 1.11 -20.47
C ALA A 380 -0.28 1.10 -20.55
N ARG A 381 -0.88 2.15 -21.15
CA ARG A 381 -2.34 2.36 -21.18
C ARG A 381 -3.15 1.15 -21.65
N PRO A 382 -2.76 0.38 -22.68
CA PRO A 382 -3.55 -0.78 -23.12
C PRO A 382 -3.63 -1.92 -22.11
N PHE A 383 -2.70 -1.99 -21.16
CA PHE A 383 -2.50 -3.17 -20.32
C PHE A 383 -3.05 -3.02 -18.91
N GLU A 384 -3.43 -1.81 -18.52
CA GLU A 384 -3.85 -1.47 -17.17
C GLU A 384 -5.32 -1.05 -17.13
N THR A 385 -6.01 -1.45 -16.04
CA THR A 385 -7.31 -0.86 -15.72
C THR A 385 -7.18 0.64 -15.47
N ASP A 386 -8.31 1.36 -15.57
CA ASP A 386 -8.31 2.81 -15.42
C ASP A 386 -7.73 3.26 -14.07
N ASN A 387 -8.00 2.52 -13.00
CA ASN A 387 -7.56 2.82 -11.64
C ASN A 387 -6.03 2.76 -11.48
N ILE A 388 -5.41 1.61 -11.81
CA ILE A 388 -3.97 1.43 -11.64
C ILE A 388 -3.17 2.34 -12.58
N PHE A 389 -3.67 2.61 -13.78
CA PHE A 389 -3.03 3.53 -14.72
C PHE A 389 -2.93 4.95 -14.16
N GLN A 390 -4.02 5.47 -13.57
CA GLN A 390 -4.00 6.81 -12.97
C GLN A 390 -3.06 6.88 -11.77
N MET A 391 -3.01 5.82 -10.96
CA MET A 391 -2.10 5.71 -9.82
C MET A 391 -0.63 5.77 -10.26
N HIS A 392 -0.23 4.98 -11.27
CA HIS A 392 1.13 5.00 -11.79
C HIS A 392 1.48 6.30 -12.53
N ARG A 393 0.53 6.88 -13.26
CA ARG A 393 0.71 8.15 -13.97
C ARG A 393 1.13 9.28 -13.03
N TYR A 394 0.58 9.34 -11.82
CA TYR A 394 1.01 10.33 -10.84
C TYR A 394 2.52 10.26 -10.55
N TRP A 395 3.09 9.07 -10.39
CA TRP A 395 4.52 8.91 -10.12
C TRP A 395 5.37 9.38 -11.30
N ILE A 396 4.93 9.07 -12.52
CA ILE A 396 5.59 9.54 -13.74
C ILE A 396 5.56 11.07 -13.82
N GLU A 397 4.43 11.70 -13.54
CA GLU A 397 4.30 13.16 -13.48
C GLU A 397 5.15 13.76 -12.35
N ALA A 398 5.31 13.06 -11.22
CA ALA A 398 6.19 13.48 -10.13
C ALA A 398 7.67 13.43 -10.53
N TYR A 399 8.12 12.36 -11.19
CA TYR A 399 9.46 12.26 -11.77
C TYR A 399 9.72 13.39 -12.77
N GLN A 400 8.80 13.62 -13.71
CA GLN A 400 8.90 14.70 -14.69
C GLN A 400 9.00 16.09 -14.04
N ARG A 401 8.14 16.40 -13.05
CA ARG A 401 8.15 17.70 -12.35
C ARG A 401 9.43 17.95 -11.57
N GLN A 402 10.07 16.90 -11.06
CA GLN A 402 11.32 17.00 -10.31
C GLN A 402 12.56 16.89 -11.21
N HIS A 403 12.39 16.78 -12.53
CA HIS A 403 13.47 16.52 -13.48
C HIS A 403 14.29 15.28 -13.13
N LEU A 404 13.59 14.26 -12.65
CA LEU A 404 14.11 12.96 -12.29
C LEU A 404 13.61 11.90 -13.27
N ARG A 405 14.35 10.81 -13.40
CA ARG A 405 13.92 9.61 -14.13
C ARG A 405 14.35 8.38 -13.36
N ASN A 406 13.40 7.52 -13.00
CA ASN A 406 13.72 6.19 -12.50
C ASN A 406 13.92 5.25 -13.68
N ALA A 407 14.96 4.43 -13.61
CA ALA A 407 15.36 3.48 -14.64
C ALA A 407 15.44 2.08 -14.03
N LEU A 408 14.82 1.12 -14.71
CA LEU A 408 14.78 -0.29 -14.37
C LEU A 408 15.54 -1.07 -15.44
N ASP A 409 16.86 -0.94 -15.41
CA ASP A 409 17.76 -1.44 -16.44
C ASP A 409 18.02 -2.94 -16.26
N GLN A 410 18.06 -3.67 -17.38
CA GLN A 410 18.24 -5.13 -17.40
C GLN A 410 17.25 -5.88 -16.50
N SER A 411 16.03 -5.33 -16.36
CA SER A 411 14.95 -5.97 -15.63
C SER A 411 14.55 -7.28 -16.32
N GLN A 412 14.48 -8.36 -15.54
CA GLN A 412 14.01 -9.65 -16.03
C GLN A 412 13.24 -10.42 -14.96
N ILE A 413 12.20 -11.12 -15.39
CA ILE A 413 11.46 -12.05 -14.56
C ILE A 413 12.30 -13.32 -14.36
N THR A 414 12.50 -13.70 -13.10
CA THR A 414 13.20 -14.93 -12.70
C THR A 414 12.23 -16.07 -12.37
N ALA A 415 11.03 -15.76 -11.84
CA ALA A 415 9.97 -16.73 -11.60
C ALA A 415 8.59 -16.06 -11.60
N MET A 416 7.55 -16.82 -11.94
CA MET A 416 6.15 -16.43 -11.76
C MET A 416 5.39 -17.57 -11.07
N GLN A 417 4.87 -17.31 -9.89
CA GLN A 417 4.14 -18.29 -9.11
C GLN A 417 2.67 -17.89 -8.98
N PRO A 418 1.71 -18.72 -9.44
CA PRO A 418 0.30 -18.48 -9.17
C PRO A 418 0.01 -18.51 -7.67
N ALA A 419 -0.61 -17.45 -7.16
CA ALA A 419 -0.92 -17.26 -5.75
C ALA A 419 -2.43 -17.36 -5.46
N ARG A 420 -3.27 -16.85 -6.36
CA ARG A 420 -4.72 -16.75 -6.16
C ARG A 420 -5.49 -16.82 -7.48
N ILE A 421 -6.66 -17.44 -7.45
CA ILE A 421 -7.70 -17.35 -8.48
C ILE A 421 -9.00 -16.96 -7.78
N LYS A 422 -9.62 -15.89 -8.27
CA LYS A 422 -10.90 -15.39 -7.78
C LYS A 422 -11.85 -15.25 -8.95
N VAL A 423 -13.07 -15.73 -8.78
CA VAL A 423 -14.16 -15.54 -9.73
C VAL A 423 -15.24 -14.77 -8.99
N ASP A 424 -15.64 -13.62 -9.52
CA ASP A 424 -16.76 -12.84 -8.98
C ASP A 424 -17.89 -12.68 -10.01
N ALA A 425 -18.84 -11.76 -9.74
CA ALA A 425 -20.01 -11.56 -10.59
C ALA A 425 -19.67 -11.22 -12.06
N PHE A 426 -18.54 -10.54 -12.30
CA PHE A 426 -18.18 -10.03 -13.62
C PHE A 426 -16.79 -10.42 -14.08
N TYR A 427 -15.87 -10.75 -13.18
CA TYR A 427 -14.47 -10.96 -13.52
C TYR A 427 -13.90 -12.28 -12.97
N ASN A 428 -13.07 -12.89 -13.81
CA ASN A 428 -12.04 -13.82 -13.40
C ASN A 428 -10.79 -13.00 -13.06
N ALA A 429 -10.19 -13.23 -11.90
CA ALA A 429 -8.96 -12.60 -11.46
C ALA A 429 -7.91 -13.63 -11.08
N ILE A 430 -6.69 -13.46 -11.58
CA ILE A 430 -5.54 -14.32 -11.25
C ILE A 430 -4.42 -13.44 -10.69
N THR A 431 -3.94 -13.79 -9.50
CA THR A 431 -2.78 -13.16 -8.89
C THR A 431 -1.55 -14.04 -9.08
N LEU A 432 -0.50 -13.47 -9.66
CA LEU A 432 0.83 -14.05 -9.76
C LEU A 432 1.77 -13.32 -8.79
N ARG A 433 2.57 -14.06 -8.03
CA ARG A 433 3.79 -13.49 -7.45
C ARG A 433 4.89 -13.55 -8.50
N ILE A 434 5.34 -12.39 -8.94
CA ILE A 434 6.37 -12.22 -9.96
C ILE A 434 7.67 -11.89 -9.25
N TYR A 435 8.68 -12.74 -9.42
CA TYR A 435 10.04 -12.48 -8.95
C TYR A 435 10.86 -11.91 -10.10
N ALA A 436 11.55 -10.81 -9.85
CA ALA A 436 12.35 -10.14 -10.84
C ALA A 436 13.69 -9.66 -10.27
N GLN A 437 14.61 -9.35 -11.18
CA GLN A 437 15.88 -8.73 -10.84
C GLN A 437 16.30 -7.74 -11.91
N GLY A 438 17.10 -6.75 -11.54
CA GLY A 438 17.50 -5.65 -12.42
C GLY A 438 18.22 -4.56 -11.64
N TYR A 439 18.64 -3.51 -12.34
CA TYR A 439 19.23 -2.31 -11.75
C TYR A 439 18.15 -1.24 -11.62
N ASP A 440 17.82 -0.88 -10.39
CA ASP A 440 16.83 0.16 -10.09
C ASP A 440 17.54 1.38 -9.52
N TYR A 441 17.43 2.49 -10.23
CA TYR A 441 18.04 3.74 -9.81
C TYR A 441 17.31 4.96 -10.39
N THR A 442 17.37 6.06 -9.66
CA THR A 442 16.85 7.35 -10.11
C THR A 442 18.02 8.24 -10.53
N VAL A 443 17.92 8.84 -11.71
CA VAL A 443 18.87 9.84 -12.21
C VAL A 443 18.25 11.23 -12.24
N ASP A 444 19.09 12.24 -12.02
CA ASP A 444 18.74 13.62 -12.31
C ASP A 444 18.93 13.97 -13.81
N GLN A 445 18.59 15.21 -14.17
CA GLN A 445 18.79 15.76 -15.51
C GLN A 445 20.24 15.72 -16.05
N ASN A 446 21.24 15.59 -15.17
CA ASN A 446 22.65 15.50 -15.55
C ASN A 446 23.11 14.03 -15.68
N GLY A 447 22.20 13.07 -15.47
CA GLY A 447 22.51 11.64 -15.48
C GLY A 447 23.18 11.15 -14.19
N ARG A 448 23.23 11.97 -13.13
CA ARG A 448 23.78 11.56 -11.84
C ARG A 448 22.76 10.69 -11.13
N VAL A 449 23.20 9.54 -10.63
CA VAL A 449 22.38 8.69 -9.75
C VAL A 449 22.17 9.40 -8.41
N VAL A 450 20.89 9.63 -8.07
CA VAL A 450 20.46 10.32 -6.84
C VAL A 450 19.76 9.39 -5.84
N ALA A 451 19.33 8.21 -6.29
CA ALA A 451 18.79 7.13 -5.47
C ALA A 451 18.96 5.79 -6.19
N GLY A 452 18.94 4.69 -5.44
CA GLY A 452 19.10 3.33 -5.92
C GLY A 452 20.52 3.02 -6.36
N SER A 453 20.68 1.98 -7.19
CA SER A 453 21.99 1.55 -7.66
C SER A 453 21.95 1.04 -9.10
N ASN A 454 22.79 1.64 -9.94
CA ASN A 454 23.10 1.15 -11.28
C ASN A 454 24.27 0.15 -11.31
N LYS A 455 24.70 -0.35 -10.15
CA LYS A 455 25.84 -1.28 -10.01
C LYS A 455 25.49 -2.53 -9.22
N ASN A 456 24.60 -2.39 -8.24
CA ASN A 456 24.15 -3.49 -7.42
C ASN A 456 22.87 -4.07 -8.03
N LEU A 457 22.93 -5.34 -8.43
CA LEU A 457 21.77 -6.06 -8.92
C LEU A 457 20.75 -6.18 -7.78
N ARG A 458 19.57 -5.59 -7.97
CA ARG A 458 18.45 -5.68 -7.04
C ARG A 458 17.59 -6.87 -7.43
N LYS A 459 17.05 -7.58 -6.42
CA LYS A 459 16.07 -8.66 -6.57
C LYS A 459 14.85 -8.27 -5.77
N TRP A 460 13.67 -8.45 -6.35
CA TRP A 460 12.39 -8.12 -5.71
C TRP A 460 11.31 -9.10 -6.14
N SER A 461 10.18 -9.07 -5.43
CA SER A 461 8.96 -9.72 -5.90
C SER A 461 7.73 -8.88 -5.59
N GLU A 462 6.71 -9.06 -6.43
CA GLU A 462 5.44 -8.33 -6.33
C GLU A 462 4.28 -9.28 -6.65
N TYR A 463 3.10 -9.02 -6.09
CA TYR A 463 1.87 -9.71 -6.43
C TYR A 463 1.08 -8.90 -7.45
N TRP A 464 1.04 -9.40 -8.68
CA TRP A 464 0.33 -8.78 -9.79
C TRP A 464 -1.00 -9.50 -10.00
N THR A 465 -2.10 -8.76 -9.90
CA THR A 465 -3.45 -9.29 -10.16
C THR A 465 -3.93 -8.84 -11.53
N PHE A 466 -4.29 -9.81 -12.35
CA PHE A 466 -4.86 -9.61 -13.68
C PHE A 466 -6.33 -9.97 -13.68
N VAL A 467 -7.15 -9.22 -14.41
CA VAL A 467 -8.59 -9.46 -14.53
C VAL A 467 -8.99 -9.69 -15.98
N ARG A 468 -9.98 -10.55 -16.18
CA ARG A 468 -10.66 -10.79 -17.46
C ARG A 468 -12.15 -10.93 -17.21
N TYR A 469 -12.96 -10.34 -18.07
CA TYR A 469 -14.42 -10.39 -17.95
C TYR A 469 -14.91 -11.85 -18.09
N CYS A 470 -15.80 -12.29 -17.20
CA CYS A 470 -16.30 -13.67 -17.16
C CYS A 470 -17.06 -14.07 -18.43
N LYS A 471 -17.68 -13.11 -19.12
CA LYS A 471 -18.40 -13.34 -20.39
C LYS A 471 -17.58 -12.95 -21.61
N ALA A 472 -16.27 -12.71 -21.45
CA ALA A 472 -15.37 -12.49 -22.57
C ALA A 472 -15.47 -13.67 -23.56
N LYS A 473 -15.28 -13.39 -24.86
CA LYS A 473 -15.22 -14.45 -25.85
C LYS A 473 -14.09 -15.43 -25.48
N PRO A 474 -14.33 -16.76 -25.55
CA PRO A 474 -13.30 -17.73 -25.26
C PRO A 474 -12.14 -17.57 -26.24
N ALA A 475 -10.94 -17.39 -25.69
CA ALA A 475 -9.71 -17.18 -26.44
C ALA A 475 -8.51 -17.35 -25.51
N ALA A 476 -7.41 -17.88 -26.03
CA ALA A 476 -6.13 -17.91 -25.34
C ALA A 476 -5.62 -16.47 -25.10
N ALA A 477 -4.84 -16.29 -24.02
CA ALA A 477 -4.20 -15.01 -23.75
C ALA A 477 -3.16 -14.69 -24.83
N ARG A 478 -3.09 -13.44 -25.27
CA ARG A 478 -2.15 -13.01 -26.30
C ARG A 478 -0.97 -12.28 -25.69
N ALA A 479 0.24 -12.62 -26.13
CA ALA A 479 1.50 -12.00 -25.71
C ALA A 479 2.14 -11.15 -26.82
N ASP A 480 1.37 -10.80 -27.85
CA ASP A 480 1.78 -9.91 -28.93
C ASP A 480 1.23 -8.48 -28.72
N LEU A 481 1.83 -7.49 -29.40
CA LEU A 481 1.43 -6.08 -29.31
C LEU A 481 0.35 -5.71 -30.34
N ASN A 482 -0.60 -6.61 -30.60
CA ASN A 482 -1.79 -6.29 -31.39
C ASN A 482 -3.04 -6.22 -30.50
N CYS A 483 -4.03 -5.50 -31.00
CA CYS A 483 -5.35 -5.41 -30.41
C CYS A 483 -5.98 -6.80 -30.29
N PRO A 484 -6.39 -7.23 -29.09
CA PRO A 484 -7.02 -8.54 -28.89
C PRO A 484 -8.40 -8.64 -29.57
N ASN A 485 -9.04 -7.51 -29.88
CA ASN A 485 -10.33 -7.49 -30.58
C ASN A 485 -10.20 -7.55 -32.11
N CYS A 486 -9.37 -6.69 -32.72
CA CYS A 486 -9.31 -6.55 -34.19
C CYS A 486 -7.99 -6.98 -34.85
N GLY A 487 -6.94 -7.29 -34.07
CA GLY A 487 -5.65 -7.72 -34.60
C GLY A 487 -4.75 -6.62 -35.20
N ALA A 488 -5.21 -5.36 -35.25
CA ALA A 488 -4.36 -4.22 -35.62
C ALA A 488 -3.28 -3.95 -34.56
N SER A 489 -2.25 -3.16 -34.87
CA SER A 489 -1.25 -2.72 -33.87
C SER A 489 -1.94 -2.14 -32.63
N LEU A 490 -1.46 -2.51 -31.44
CA LEU A 490 -2.10 -2.11 -30.19
C LEU A 490 -1.89 -0.62 -29.92
N LYS A 491 -2.93 0.16 -30.20
CA LYS A 491 -2.98 1.59 -29.91
C LYS A 491 -4.34 1.97 -29.35
N VAL A 492 -4.34 2.62 -28.20
CA VAL A 492 -5.55 3.02 -27.47
C VAL A 492 -5.48 4.50 -27.09
N ASN A 493 -6.64 5.14 -26.96
CA ASN A 493 -6.72 6.48 -26.40
C ASN A 493 -6.60 6.48 -24.86
N ALA A 494 -6.65 7.66 -24.24
CA ALA A 494 -6.55 7.82 -22.78
C ALA A 494 -7.63 7.06 -21.98
N SER A 495 -8.76 6.73 -22.59
CA SER A 495 -9.85 5.94 -22.00
C SER A 495 -9.67 4.42 -22.22
N GLY A 496 -8.55 3.98 -22.79
CA GLY A 496 -8.27 2.58 -23.09
C GLY A 496 -9.05 2.02 -24.29
N ILE A 497 -9.62 2.88 -25.12
CA ILE A 497 -10.38 2.49 -26.32
C ILE A 497 -9.44 2.36 -27.50
N CYS A 498 -9.47 1.23 -28.20
CA CYS A 498 -8.68 0.98 -29.39
C CYS A 498 -9.02 1.99 -30.50
N GLU A 499 -7.99 2.63 -31.05
CA GLU A 499 -8.15 3.65 -32.09
C GLU A 499 -8.66 3.09 -33.43
N PHE A 500 -8.56 1.77 -33.63
CA PHE A 500 -8.93 1.13 -34.90
C PHE A 500 -10.34 0.53 -34.89
N CYS A 501 -10.72 -0.17 -33.81
CA CYS A 501 -12.00 -0.87 -33.73
C CYS A 501 -12.99 -0.30 -32.71
N GLY A 502 -12.58 0.67 -31.89
CA GLY A 502 -13.44 1.28 -30.87
C GLY A 502 -13.73 0.40 -29.64
N GLY A 503 -13.12 -0.79 -29.53
CA GLY A 503 -13.27 -1.64 -28.33
C GLY A 503 -12.52 -1.10 -27.12
N LYS A 504 -13.13 -1.11 -25.92
CA LYS A 504 -12.46 -0.74 -24.66
C LYS A 504 -11.55 -1.87 -24.20
N ILE A 505 -10.27 -1.81 -24.58
CA ILE A 505 -9.28 -2.87 -24.35
C ILE A 505 -8.98 -3.04 -22.85
N THR A 506 -9.01 -1.95 -22.09
CA THR A 506 -8.68 -1.91 -20.65
C THR A 506 -9.78 -2.45 -19.75
N SER A 507 -10.90 -2.91 -20.30
CA SER A 507 -12.04 -3.47 -19.56
C SER A 507 -11.86 -4.93 -19.16
N GLY A 508 -10.88 -5.64 -19.74
CA GLY A 508 -10.77 -7.10 -19.59
C GLY A 508 -11.74 -7.91 -20.45
N GLU A 509 -12.55 -7.27 -21.30
CA GLU A 509 -13.48 -7.96 -22.21
C GLU A 509 -12.77 -8.77 -23.31
N PHE A 510 -11.60 -8.30 -23.75
CA PHE A 510 -10.90 -8.87 -24.91
C PHE A 510 -9.70 -9.73 -24.53
N ASP A 511 -9.01 -9.43 -23.43
CA ASP A 511 -7.89 -10.22 -22.90
C ASP A 511 -7.61 -9.80 -21.44
N TRP A 512 -6.65 -10.45 -20.77
CA TRP A 512 -6.28 -10.15 -19.39
C TRP A 512 -5.64 -8.77 -19.26
N VAL A 513 -6.08 -7.97 -18.29
CA VAL A 513 -5.51 -6.64 -18.00
C VAL A 513 -5.05 -6.58 -16.55
N LEU A 514 -3.96 -5.88 -16.29
CA LEU A 514 -3.43 -5.66 -14.95
C LEU A 514 -4.37 -4.73 -14.18
N SER A 515 -4.84 -5.18 -13.01
CA SER A 515 -5.72 -4.38 -12.14
C SER A 515 -5.06 -3.93 -10.86
N LYS A 516 -4.04 -4.64 -10.38
CA LYS A 516 -3.40 -4.36 -9.08
C LYS A 516 -1.96 -4.88 -9.04
N ILE A 517 -1.08 -4.11 -8.40
CA ILE A 517 0.25 -4.55 -7.96
C ILE A 517 0.32 -4.34 -6.43
N GLU A 518 0.73 -5.37 -5.70
CA GLU A 518 0.95 -5.31 -4.25
C GLU A 518 2.39 -5.74 -3.92
N GLN A 519 3.01 -5.05 -2.97
CA GLN A 519 4.30 -5.47 -2.42
C GLN A 519 4.16 -6.72 -1.54
N ASP A 520 5.27 -7.44 -1.35
CA ASP A 520 5.31 -8.68 -0.57
C ASP A 520 4.81 -8.50 0.87
N GLU A 521 5.17 -7.39 1.51
CA GLU A 521 4.73 -7.08 2.86
C GLU A 521 3.22 -6.76 2.92
N SER A 522 2.65 -6.23 1.83
CA SER A 522 1.24 -5.84 1.73
C SER A 522 0.29 -6.92 1.32
N TYR A 523 0.76 -7.87 0.52
CA TYR A 523 -0.08 -8.93 0.07
C TYR A 523 -0.45 -9.87 1.22
N LYS A 524 -1.71 -9.78 1.67
CA LYS A 524 -2.24 -10.70 2.69
C LYS A 524 -2.89 -11.93 2.08
N GLY A 525 -3.13 -12.00 0.77
CA GLY A 525 -3.97 -13.03 0.17
C GLY A 525 -5.47 -12.74 0.30
N GLN A 526 -5.86 -11.46 0.19
CA GLN A 526 -7.25 -10.99 0.21
C GLN A 526 -7.93 -11.01 -1.16
#